data_AF-A0A1G3QPK2-F1
#
_entry.id   AF-A0A1G3QPK2-F1
#
_cell.length_a   1.000
_cell.length_b   1.000
_cell.length_c   1.000
_cell.angle_alpha   90.00
_cell.angle_beta   90.00
_cell.angle_gamma   90.00
#
_symmetry.space_group_name_H-M   'P 1'
#
loop_
_entity.id
_entity.type
_entity.pdbx_description
1 polymer ?
#
loop_
_entity_poly.entity_id
_entity_poly.type
_entity_poly.pdbx_seq_one_letter_code
_entity_poly.pdbx_strand_id
1 'polypeptide(L)'
;MSYGMERFPVKETGLPEDSIDGSVTSLNRGRIEAYRRAREQAISGIARMLGGIRIDPDTLFDDLLERSDAVQSRIVNLIARRVKLSEFPVDFYTSGCRAELKIGDLLQAVPYKYPAKSFPTRIDNPIPTEYTSLIIDTRGLGIEPMILPSVFDEDGLEVYGRYYVDIRHAMRYGIVCYVYTDDDAVKSPVAGDRPYYAVAVSRLKGCPVISDRDVRKIFSSSRTIAQLKKTRVVFIIDKAAK
;
A
#
# COMPACT_ATOMS: atom_id res chain seq x y z
N MET A 1 -3.98 -3.94 7.04
CA MET A 1 -4.68 -5.12 7.60
C MET A 1 -5.41 -4.69 8.85
N SER A 2 -6.51 -5.36 9.18
CA SER A 2 -7.39 -5.03 10.31
C SER A 2 -7.89 -6.31 10.99
N TYR A 3 -8.31 -6.20 12.25
CA TYR A 3 -8.84 -7.29 13.05
C TYR A 3 -10.19 -6.91 13.65
N GLY A 4 -11.05 -7.91 13.80
CA GLY A 4 -12.25 -7.85 14.63
C GLY A 4 -12.28 -9.03 15.59
N MET A 5 -12.85 -8.81 16.76
CA MET A 5 -12.97 -9.81 17.80
C MET A 5 -14.34 -9.64 18.46
N GLU A 6 -15.09 -10.72 18.57
CA GLU A 6 -16.40 -10.70 19.22
C GLU A 6 -16.54 -11.87 20.16
N ARG A 7 -16.97 -11.57 21.39
CA ARG A 7 -17.39 -12.56 22.37
C ARG A 7 -18.90 -12.69 22.31
N PHE A 8 -19.43 -13.90 22.09
CA PHE A 8 -20.86 -14.11 22.21
C PHE A 8 -21.26 -14.15 23.70
N PRO A 9 -22.45 -13.66 24.06
CA PRO A 9 -22.88 -13.60 25.45
C PRO A 9 -23.09 -14.99 26.02
N VAL A 10 -22.81 -15.12 27.32
CA VAL A 10 -22.86 -16.37 28.08
C VAL A 10 -23.48 -16.05 29.43
N LYS A 11 -24.46 -16.85 29.85
CA LYS A 11 -25.06 -16.72 31.18
C LYS A 11 -24.08 -17.12 32.27
N GLU A 12 -24.37 -16.75 33.52
CA GLU A 12 -23.60 -17.19 34.70
C GLU A 12 -23.50 -18.73 34.79
N THR A 13 -24.50 -19.44 34.25
CA THR A 13 -24.51 -20.91 34.16
C THR A 13 -23.54 -21.49 33.12
N GLY A 14 -22.82 -20.65 32.37
CA GLY A 14 -21.90 -21.05 31.30
C GLY A 14 -22.57 -21.39 29.96
N LEU A 15 -23.90 -21.23 29.87
CA LEU A 15 -24.67 -21.51 28.65
C LEU A 15 -24.66 -20.30 27.71
N PRO A 16 -24.48 -20.51 26.39
CA PRO A 16 -24.55 -19.43 25.40
C PRO A 16 -25.91 -18.75 25.41
N GLU A 17 -25.89 -17.44 25.20
CA GLU A 17 -27.06 -16.58 25.19
C GLU A 17 -27.27 -15.98 23.79
N ASP A 18 -28.51 -15.89 23.34
CA ASP A 18 -28.83 -15.18 22.09
C ASP A 18 -28.74 -13.67 22.30
N SER A 19 -28.02 -12.99 21.41
CA SER A 19 -27.73 -11.56 21.52
C SER A 19 -28.95 -10.65 21.36
N ILE A 20 -30.10 -11.16 20.89
CA ILE A 20 -31.31 -10.37 20.64
C ILE A 20 -32.28 -10.42 21.82
N ASP A 21 -32.56 -11.61 22.34
CA ASP A 21 -33.63 -11.84 23.33
C ASP A 21 -33.15 -12.43 24.67
N GLY A 22 -31.85 -12.74 24.81
CA GLY A 22 -31.29 -13.29 26.03
C GLY A 22 -31.69 -14.74 26.31
N SER A 23 -32.28 -15.44 25.33
CA SER A 23 -32.62 -16.85 25.45
C SER A 23 -31.37 -17.74 25.41
N VAL A 24 -31.46 -18.96 25.93
CA VAL A 24 -30.33 -19.92 25.82
C VAL A 24 -30.24 -20.37 24.37
N THR A 25 -29.05 -20.22 23.79
CA THR A 25 -28.76 -20.62 22.41
C THR A 25 -27.72 -21.73 22.36
N SER A 26 -27.52 -22.31 21.18
CA SER A 26 -26.47 -23.32 21.00
C SER A 26 -25.11 -22.67 20.86
N LEU A 27 -24.06 -23.38 21.29
CA LEU A 27 -22.68 -22.91 21.14
C LEU A 27 -22.33 -22.62 19.67
N ASN A 28 -22.83 -23.45 18.74
CA ASN A 28 -22.61 -23.25 17.32
C ASN A 28 -23.28 -21.96 16.82
N ARG A 29 -24.50 -21.67 17.27
CA ARG A 29 -25.21 -20.44 16.89
C ARG A 29 -24.52 -19.20 17.46
N GLY A 30 -24.10 -19.23 18.71
CA GLY A 30 -23.30 -18.15 19.32
C GLY A 30 -21.99 -17.89 18.57
N ARG A 31 -21.28 -18.95 18.18
CA ARG A 31 -20.04 -18.85 17.39
C ARG A 31 -20.25 -18.27 16.00
N ILE A 32 -21.29 -18.70 15.29
CA ILE A 32 -21.61 -18.17 13.95
C ILE A 32 -21.86 -16.66 14.02
N GLU A 33 -22.63 -16.21 15.00
CA GLU A 33 -22.92 -14.79 15.20
C GLU A 33 -21.68 -14.00 15.60
N ALA A 34 -20.84 -14.55 16.49
CA ALA A 34 -19.58 -13.93 16.86
C ALA A 34 -18.62 -13.79 15.67
N TYR A 35 -18.50 -14.81 14.82
CA TYR A 35 -17.69 -14.70 13.59
C TYR A 35 -18.24 -13.65 12.63
N ARG A 36 -19.57 -13.57 12.46
CA ARG A 36 -20.22 -12.54 11.63
C ARG A 36 -19.84 -11.13 12.10
N ARG A 37 -19.98 -10.85 13.40
CA ARG A 37 -19.64 -9.56 14.00
C ARG A 37 -18.14 -9.26 13.94
N ALA A 38 -17.30 -10.24 14.23
CA ALA A 38 -15.85 -10.09 14.11
C ALA A 38 -15.44 -9.75 12.66
N ARG A 39 -16.07 -10.37 11.66
CA ARG A 39 -15.86 -10.06 10.25
C ARG A 39 -16.28 -8.63 9.91
N GLU A 40 -17.44 -8.19 10.39
CA GLU A 40 -17.92 -6.82 10.18
C GLU A 40 -16.94 -5.79 10.77
N GLN A 41 -16.51 -5.99 12.02
CA GLN A 41 -15.50 -5.14 12.65
C GLN A 41 -14.18 -5.10 11.86
N ALA A 42 -13.70 -6.26 11.40
CA ALA A 42 -12.47 -6.35 10.62
C ALA A 42 -12.57 -5.57 9.30
N ILE A 43 -13.70 -5.70 8.57
CA ILE A 43 -13.97 -4.96 7.33
C ILE A 43 -14.12 -3.46 7.60
N SER A 44 -14.87 -3.06 8.61
CA SER A 44 -15.01 -1.65 9.01
C SER A 44 -13.67 -1.03 9.40
N GLY A 45 -12.77 -1.80 10.01
CA GLY A 45 -11.40 -1.34 10.27
C GLY A 45 -10.59 -1.14 8.99
N ILE A 46 -10.73 -1.98 7.96
CA ILE A 46 -10.13 -1.70 6.63
C ILE A 46 -10.67 -0.37 6.09
N ALA A 47 -11.99 -0.16 6.09
CA ALA A 47 -12.59 1.07 5.59
C ALA A 47 -12.09 2.32 6.32
N ARG A 48 -12.02 2.29 7.65
CA ARG A 48 -11.45 3.40 8.45
C ARG A 48 -9.98 3.67 8.14
N MET A 49 -9.19 2.62 7.93
CA MET A 49 -7.78 2.79 7.56
C MET A 49 -7.61 3.38 6.17
N LEU A 50 -8.52 3.10 5.22
CA LEU A 50 -8.44 3.64 3.86
C LEU A 50 -8.47 5.16 3.87
N GLY A 51 -9.33 5.77 4.68
CA GLY A 51 -9.54 7.22 4.70
C GLY A 51 -8.27 8.04 4.93
N GLY A 52 -7.43 7.59 5.87
CA GLY A 52 -6.16 8.26 6.21
C GLY A 52 -5.03 8.05 5.18
N ILE A 53 -5.25 7.31 4.10
CA ILE A 53 -4.20 7.03 3.12
C ILE A 53 -4.05 8.22 2.16
N ARG A 54 -2.81 8.70 1.98
CA ARG A 54 -2.48 9.68 0.94
C ARG A 54 -2.52 9.00 -0.43
N ILE A 55 -3.26 9.56 -1.37
CA ILE A 55 -3.27 9.06 -2.74
C ILE A 55 -2.12 9.68 -3.51
N ASP A 56 -2.02 11.00 -3.44
CA ASP A 56 -1.00 11.80 -4.09
C ASP A 56 -0.65 12.99 -3.17
N PRO A 57 0.23 13.92 -3.60
CA PRO A 57 0.68 15.02 -2.76
C PRO A 57 -0.43 15.94 -2.25
N ASP A 58 -1.58 15.98 -2.92
CA ASP A 58 -2.63 16.97 -2.68
C ASP A 58 -3.97 16.31 -2.25
N THR A 59 -4.05 14.97 -2.27
CA THR A 59 -5.32 14.24 -2.13
C THR A 59 -5.23 13.10 -1.10
N LEU A 60 -6.09 13.13 -0.08
CA LEU A 60 -6.35 11.97 0.79
C LEU A 60 -7.43 11.07 0.18
N PHE A 61 -7.47 9.82 0.65
CA PHE A 61 -8.49 8.89 0.20
C PHE A 61 -9.90 9.32 0.61
N ASP A 62 -10.07 9.88 1.81
CA ASP A 62 -11.35 10.45 2.26
C ASP A 62 -11.84 11.57 1.33
N ASP A 63 -10.94 12.46 0.88
CA ASP A 63 -11.31 13.53 -0.05
C ASP A 63 -11.91 12.96 -1.36
N LEU A 64 -11.40 11.83 -1.84
CA LEU A 64 -11.95 11.17 -3.02
C LEU A 64 -13.28 10.46 -2.75
N LEU A 65 -13.42 9.85 -1.58
CA LEU A 65 -14.66 9.19 -1.19
C LEU A 65 -15.79 10.21 -1.07
N GLU A 66 -15.54 11.38 -0.47
CA GLU A 66 -16.54 12.44 -0.33
C GLU A 66 -16.97 13.04 -1.67
N ARG A 67 -16.05 13.15 -2.62
CA ARG A 67 -16.30 13.84 -3.90
C ARG A 67 -16.84 12.94 -5.01
N SER A 68 -16.85 11.61 -4.85
CA SER A 68 -17.17 10.69 -5.96
C SER A 68 -17.85 9.39 -5.55
N ASP A 69 -19.16 9.31 -5.80
CA ASP A 69 -19.97 8.08 -5.66
C ASP A 69 -19.41 6.91 -6.49
N ALA A 70 -18.79 7.22 -7.64
CA ALA A 70 -18.14 6.21 -8.47
C ALA A 70 -16.93 5.58 -7.78
N VAL A 71 -16.12 6.38 -7.06
CA VAL A 71 -14.99 5.86 -6.27
C VAL A 71 -15.50 5.07 -5.08
N GLN A 72 -16.52 5.55 -4.37
CA GLN A 72 -17.17 4.82 -3.28
C GLN A 72 -17.65 3.44 -3.75
N SER A 73 -18.39 3.40 -4.86
CA SER A 73 -18.91 2.16 -5.45
C SER A 73 -17.79 1.19 -5.85
N ARG A 74 -16.67 1.70 -6.39
CA ARG A 74 -15.50 0.87 -6.71
C ARG A 74 -14.86 0.30 -5.45
N ILE A 75 -14.79 1.08 -4.36
CA ILE A 75 -14.22 0.63 -3.09
C ILE A 75 -15.08 -0.44 -2.42
N VAL A 76 -16.39 -0.27 -2.40
CA VAL A 76 -17.32 -1.31 -1.90
C VAL A 76 -17.11 -2.61 -2.67
N ASN A 77 -17.06 -2.54 -4.01
CA ASN A 77 -16.80 -3.71 -4.85
C ASN A 77 -15.42 -4.33 -4.63
N LEU A 78 -14.39 -3.50 -4.42
CA LEU A 78 -13.04 -3.94 -4.16
C LEU A 78 -12.94 -4.63 -2.81
N ILE A 79 -13.56 -4.08 -1.76
CA ILE A 79 -13.65 -4.70 -0.44
C ILE A 79 -14.33 -6.06 -0.54
N ALA A 80 -15.48 -6.13 -1.22
CA ALA A 80 -16.23 -7.37 -1.38
C ALA A 80 -15.45 -8.48 -2.12
N ARG A 81 -14.55 -8.13 -3.05
CA ARG A 81 -13.87 -9.10 -3.93
C ARG A 81 -12.42 -9.39 -3.57
N ARG A 82 -11.71 -8.44 -2.97
CA ARG A 82 -10.25 -8.50 -2.77
C ARG A 82 -9.83 -8.63 -1.32
N VAL A 83 -10.70 -8.28 -0.36
CA VAL A 83 -10.37 -8.48 1.05
C VAL A 83 -10.31 -9.97 1.35
N LYS A 84 -9.15 -10.42 1.81
CA LYS A 84 -8.96 -11.76 2.33
C LYS A 84 -9.36 -11.78 3.79
N LEU A 85 -10.30 -12.66 4.11
CA LEU A 85 -10.79 -12.86 5.47
C LEU A 85 -10.26 -14.19 5.98
N SER A 86 -9.78 -14.18 7.22
CA SER A 86 -9.35 -15.37 7.94
C SER A 86 -9.99 -15.36 9.31
N GLU A 87 -10.94 -16.25 9.53
CA GLU A 87 -11.59 -16.45 10.82
C GLU A 87 -10.74 -17.40 11.69
N PHE A 88 -10.72 -17.16 13.00
CA PHE A 88 -9.99 -17.99 13.95
C PHE A 88 -10.63 -17.93 15.34
N PRO A 89 -10.62 -19.03 16.12
CA PRO A 89 -11.03 -19.00 17.51
C PRO A 89 -9.97 -18.26 18.34
N VAL A 90 -10.39 -17.31 19.18
CA VAL A 90 -9.50 -16.64 20.15
C VAL A 90 -9.50 -17.44 21.45
N ASP A 91 -10.70 -17.78 21.93
CA ASP A 91 -10.93 -18.66 23.08
C ASP A 91 -12.25 -19.44 22.88
N PHE A 92 -12.79 -20.03 23.95
CA PHE A 92 -14.00 -20.84 23.87
C PHE A 92 -15.27 -20.04 23.47
N TYR A 93 -15.32 -18.76 23.85
CA TYR A 93 -16.46 -17.85 23.71
C TYR A 93 -16.21 -16.69 22.73
N THR A 94 -14.98 -16.53 22.27
CA THR A 94 -14.52 -15.39 21.48
C THR A 94 -14.04 -15.84 20.11
N SER A 95 -14.62 -15.22 19.09
CA SER A 95 -14.28 -15.43 17.69
C SER A 95 -13.51 -14.22 17.16
N GLY A 96 -12.46 -14.50 16.38
CA GLY A 96 -11.64 -13.48 15.72
C GLY A 96 -11.76 -13.55 14.21
N CYS A 97 -11.57 -12.41 13.55
CA CYS A 97 -11.44 -12.32 12.10
C CYS A 97 -10.31 -11.35 11.73
N ARG A 98 -9.43 -11.78 10.82
CA ARG A 98 -8.40 -10.94 10.20
C ARG A 98 -8.84 -10.57 8.79
N ALA A 99 -8.84 -9.28 8.49
CA ALA A 99 -9.07 -8.75 7.15
C ALA A 99 -7.76 -8.18 6.56
N GLU A 100 -7.44 -8.60 5.34
CA GLU A 100 -6.26 -8.13 4.63
C GLU A 100 -6.63 -7.65 3.22
N LEU A 101 -6.18 -6.43 2.89
CA LEU A 101 -6.31 -5.82 1.58
C LEU A 101 -4.94 -5.32 1.14
N LYS A 102 -4.55 -5.57 -0.11
CA LYS A 102 -3.27 -5.07 -0.63
C LYS A 102 -3.44 -3.63 -1.08
N ILE A 103 -2.46 -2.78 -0.75
CA ILE A 103 -2.48 -1.37 -1.16
C ILE A 103 -2.57 -1.21 -2.68
N GLY A 104 -1.91 -2.08 -3.44
CA GLY A 104 -1.94 -2.06 -4.91
C GLY A 104 -3.33 -2.36 -5.50
N ASP A 105 -4.23 -3.02 -4.77
CA ASP A 105 -5.60 -3.22 -5.24
C ASP A 105 -6.33 -1.87 -5.39
N LEU A 106 -6.02 -0.88 -4.54
CA LEU A 106 -6.64 0.45 -4.52
C LEU A 106 -6.39 1.24 -5.80
N LEU A 107 -5.33 0.93 -6.55
CA LEU A 107 -5.04 1.58 -7.83
C LEU A 107 -6.18 1.46 -8.84
N GLN A 108 -7.01 0.41 -8.73
CA GLN A 108 -8.19 0.21 -9.57
C GLN A 108 -9.40 1.06 -9.15
N ALA A 109 -9.45 1.49 -7.88
CA ALA A 109 -10.56 2.25 -7.35
C ALA A 109 -10.42 3.75 -7.59
N VAL A 110 -9.18 4.25 -7.58
CA VAL A 110 -8.89 5.68 -7.76
C VAL A 110 -9.13 6.12 -9.23
N PRO A 111 -9.57 7.37 -9.47
CA PRO A 111 -9.98 7.85 -10.80
C PRO A 111 -8.80 8.32 -11.67
N TYR A 112 -7.63 7.71 -11.52
CA TYR A 112 -6.42 8.08 -12.24
C TYR A 112 -6.15 7.17 -13.44
N LYS A 113 -5.48 7.73 -14.46
CA LYS A 113 -4.99 6.99 -15.62
C LYS A 113 -3.53 6.59 -15.43
N TYR A 114 -3.17 5.46 -16.05
CA TYR A 114 -1.83 4.86 -16.03
C TYR A 114 -1.38 4.55 -17.47
N PRO A 115 -0.94 5.59 -18.22
CA PRO A 115 -0.70 5.46 -19.66
C PRO A 115 0.54 4.63 -20.03
N ALA A 116 1.39 4.25 -19.07
CA ALA A 116 2.62 3.49 -19.30
C ALA A 116 3.51 4.08 -20.42
N LYS A 117 3.67 5.41 -20.40
CA LYS A 117 4.53 6.17 -21.32
C LYS A 117 5.96 5.64 -21.28
N SER A 118 6.70 5.87 -22.35
CA SER A 118 8.15 5.63 -22.35
C SER A 118 8.83 6.57 -21.35
N PHE A 119 9.79 6.02 -20.59
CA PHE A 119 10.69 6.83 -19.79
C PHE A 119 11.54 7.74 -20.69
N PRO A 120 12.01 8.89 -20.17
CA PRO A 120 13.00 9.70 -20.85
C PRO A 120 14.26 8.88 -21.19
N THR A 121 14.78 9.03 -22.40
CA THR A 121 16.05 8.42 -22.82
C THR A 121 17.18 9.43 -22.64
N ARG A 122 18.25 9.03 -21.95
CA ARG A 122 19.50 9.80 -21.84
C ARG A 122 20.62 9.07 -22.60
N ILE A 123 21.19 9.72 -23.61
CA ILE A 123 22.19 9.15 -24.55
C ILE A 123 23.63 9.54 -24.14
N ASP A 124 23.78 10.33 -23.09
CA ASP A 124 25.03 10.99 -22.68
C ASP A 124 25.90 10.15 -21.73
N ASN A 125 25.65 8.84 -21.59
CA ASN A 125 26.38 7.99 -20.65
C ASN A 125 27.46 7.14 -21.31
N PRO A 126 28.74 7.28 -20.91
CA PRO A 126 29.84 6.58 -21.56
C PRO A 126 29.88 5.07 -21.26
N ILE A 127 29.27 4.59 -20.16
CA ILE A 127 29.22 3.15 -19.81
C ILE A 127 27.86 2.82 -19.15
N PRO A 128 26.95 2.13 -19.87
CA PRO A 128 25.71 1.61 -19.30
C PRO A 128 25.96 0.66 -18.14
N THR A 129 25.34 0.92 -16.99
CA THR A 129 25.32 -0.04 -15.87
C THR A 129 23.89 -0.52 -15.65
N GLU A 130 23.74 -1.84 -15.52
CA GLU A 130 22.44 -2.46 -15.28
C GLU A 130 22.16 -2.56 -13.79
N TYR A 131 20.98 -2.10 -13.39
CA TYR A 131 20.49 -2.18 -12.01
C TYR A 131 19.18 -2.96 -11.96
N THR A 132 19.00 -3.74 -10.90
CA THR A 132 17.78 -4.53 -10.68
C THR A 132 16.65 -3.70 -10.09
N SER A 133 16.98 -2.60 -9.42
CA SER A 133 16.02 -1.67 -8.81
C SER A 133 16.67 -0.32 -8.53
N LEU A 134 15.86 0.63 -8.08
CA LEU A 134 16.28 1.89 -7.46
C LEU A 134 15.90 1.89 -5.98
N ILE A 135 16.85 2.17 -5.10
CA ILE A 135 16.62 2.43 -3.68
C ILE A 135 16.95 3.89 -3.43
N ILE A 136 16.00 4.64 -2.88
CA ILE A 136 16.16 6.06 -2.57
C ILE A 136 16.10 6.23 -1.06
N ASP A 137 17.18 6.73 -0.47
CA ASP A 137 17.16 7.22 0.90
C ASP A 137 16.48 8.59 0.93
N THR A 138 15.36 8.68 1.63
CA THR A 138 14.56 9.90 1.75
C THR A 138 14.40 10.34 3.21
N ARG A 139 15.19 9.76 4.13
CA ARG A 139 15.14 10.09 5.55
C ARG A 139 15.53 11.55 5.80
N GLY A 140 14.95 12.15 6.82
CA GLY A 140 15.11 13.57 7.15
C GLY A 140 14.33 14.55 6.27
N LEU A 141 13.64 14.06 5.23
CA LEU A 141 12.82 14.88 4.33
C LEU A 141 11.33 14.86 4.70
N GLY A 142 10.91 14.05 5.68
CA GLY A 142 9.50 13.96 6.08
C GLY A 142 8.59 13.46 4.96
N ILE A 143 9.08 12.51 4.15
CA ILE A 143 8.27 11.85 3.11
C ILE A 143 7.28 10.90 3.77
N GLU A 144 6.01 11.14 3.53
CA GLU A 144 4.92 10.27 3.97
C GLU A 144 4.52 9.28 2.88
N PRO A 145 4.18 8.03 3.22
CA PRO A 145 3.67 7.07 2.25
C PRO A 145 2.42 7.56 1.51
N MET A 146 2.44 7.43 0.19
CA MET A 146 1.29 7.63 -0.69
C MET A 146 1.11 6.51 -1.71
N ILE A 147 -0.10 6.39 -2.28
CA ILE A 147 -0.43 5.37 -3.29
C ILE A 147 0.26 5.66 -4.63
N LEU A 148 0.31 6.93 -5.03
CA LEU A 148 0.81 7.41 -6.32
C LEU A 148 2.04 8.33 -6.18
N PRO A 149 3.14 7.86 -5.57
CA PRO A 149 4.35 8.66 -5.46
C PRO A 149 5.02 8.83 -6.82
N SER A 150 5.78 9.91 -6.91
CA SER A 150 6.65 10.22 -8.04
C SER A 150 8.10 10.34 -7.57
N VAL A 151 9.04 10.45 -8.50
CA VAL A 151 10.41 10.90 -8.26
C VAL A 151 10.67 12.04 -9.23
N PHE A 152 11.29 13.11 -8.73
CA PHE A 152 11.64 14.29 -9.50
C PHE A 152 13.16 14.41 -9.67
N ASP A 153 13.59 15.15 -10.69
CA ASP A 153 14.95 15.67 -10.77
C ASP A 153 15.04 17.09 -10.20
N GLU A 154 16.26 17.62 -10.17
CA GLU A 154 16.58 18.95 -9.61
C GLU A 154 15.89 20.10 -10.36
N ASP A 155 15.51 19.90 -11.63
CA ASP A 155 14.75 20.86 -12.43
C ASP A 155 13.23 20.76 -12.19
N GLY A 156 12.79 19.81 -11.36
CA GLY A 156 11.39 19.56 -11.04
C GLY A 156 10.65 18.72 -12.08
N LEU A 157 11.36 18.08 -13.00
CA LEU A 157 10.77 17.15 -13.96
C LEU A 157 10.47 15.81 -13.28
N GLU A 158 9.28 15.26 -13.51
CA GLU A 158 8.94 13.91 -13.06
C GLU A 158 9.71 12.87 -13.88
N VAL A 159 10.61 12.14 -13.22
CA VAL A 159 11.43 11.09 -13.84
C VAL A 159 10.90 9.68 -13.58
N TYR A 160 10.00 9.53 -12.61
CA TYR A 160 9.34 8.28 -12.28
C TYR A 160 7.97 8.54 -11.66
N GLY A 161 7.00 7.67 -11.93
CA GLY A 161 5.67 7.75 -11.33
C GLY A 161 4.60 7.06 -12.19
N ARG A 162 3.33 7.30 -11.84
CA ARG A 162 2.17 6.62 -12.44
C ARG A 162 2.06 6.73 -13.96
N TYR A 163 2.67 7.76 -14.55
CA TYR A 163 2.65 7.97 -16.00
C TYR A 163 3.50 6.97 -16.77
N TYR A 164 4.51 6.38 -16.13
CA TYR A 164 5.53 5.55 -16.80
C TYR A 164 5.42 4.05 -16.45
N VAL A 165 5.00 3.74 -15.22
CA VAL A 165 4.98 2.37 -14.71
C VAL A 165 3.89 1.50 -15.33
N ASP A 166 4.09 0.18 -15.32
CA ASP A 166 3.07 -0.80 -15.67
C ASP A 166 2.16 -1.05 -14.47
N ILE A 167 0.88 -0.68 -14.60
CA ILE A 167 -0.11 -0.86 -13.54
C ILE A 167 -0.24 -2.31 -13.06
N ARG A 168 0.01 -3.31 -13.91
CA ARG A 168 -0.08 -4.74 -13.51
C ARG A 168 0.96 -5.08 -12.45
N HIS A 169 2.14 -4.47 -12.55
CA HIS A 169 3.19 -4.58 -11.53
C HIS A 169 2.85 -3.73 -10.30
N ALA A 170 2.37 -2.51 -10.51
CA ALA A 170 1.96 -1.62 -9.42
C ALA A 170 0.84 -2.21 -8.55
N MET A 171 -0.11 -2.94 -9.15
CA MET A 171 -1.18 -3.64 -8.42
C MET A 171 -0.65 -4.74 -7.50
N ARG A 172 0.48 -5.35 -7.84
CA ARG A 172 1.08 -6.43 -7.05
C ARG A 172 2.03 -5.93 -5.98
N TYR A 173 2.80 -4.89 -6.27
CA TYR A 173 3.92 -4.44 -5.44
C TYR A 173 3.83 -2.99 -4.95
N GLY A 174 2.80 -2.24 -5.36
CA GLY A 174 2.75 -0.79 -5.22
C GLY A 174 3.59 -0.08 -6.29
N ILE A 175 3.43 1.24 -6.41
CA ILE A 175 4.32 2.05 -7.27
C ILE A 175 5.72 2.13 -6.68
N VAL A 176 5.84 2.16 -5.35
CA VAL A 176 7.11 2.00 -4.62
C VAL A 176 6.88 1.12 -3.40
N CYS A 177 7.96 0.53 -2.90
CA CYS A 177 7.99 -0.15 -1.60
C CYS A 177 8.56 0.80 -0.55
N TYR A 178 7.80 1.05 0.52
CA TYR A 178 8.28 1.87 1.65
C TYR A 178 8.90 0.97 2.71
N VAL A 179 10.08 1.33 3.19
CA VAL A 179 10.80 0.67 4.27
C VAL A 179 11.44 1.71 5.19
N TYR A 180 11.90 1.30 6.37
CA TYR A 180 12.47 2.23 7.36
C TYR A 180 14.00 2.12 7.50
N THR A 181 14.58 1.04 7.01
CA THR A 181 16.01 0.74 7.18
C THR A 181 16.63 0.25 5.89
N ASP A 182 17.94 0.44 5.76
CA ASP A 182 18.74 -0.07 4.65
C ASP A 182 18.66 -1.60 4.55
N ASP A 183 18.67 -2.30 5.70
CA ASP A 183 18.50 -3.75 5.78
C ASP A 183 17.18 -4.24 5.18
N ASP A 184 16.08 -3.57 5.51
CA ASP A 184 14.76 -3.88 4.95
C ASP A 184 14.71 -3.57 3.44
N ALA A 185 15.44 -2.53 3.00
CA ALA A 185 15.53 -2.17 1.60
C ALA A 185 16.22 -3.28 0.78
N VAL A 186 17.37 -3.79 1.25
CA VAL A 186 18.10 -4.90 0.59
C VAL A 186 17.30 -6.20 0.60
N LYS A 187 16.65 -6.52 1.73
CA LYS A 187 15.88 -7.76 1.88
C LYS A 187 14.55 -7.74 1.12
N SER A 188 14.10 -6.56 0.67
CA SER A 188 12.87 -6.42 -0.09
C SER A 188 12.95 -7.24 -1.39
N PRO A 189 11.92 -8.04 -1.71
CA PRO A 189 11.84 -8.73 -3.01
C PRO A 189 11.94 -7.77 -4.21
N VAL A 190 11.65 -6.49 -3.98
CA VAL A 190 11.71 -5.42 -4.99
C VAL A 190 13.16 -5.07 -5.35
N ALA A 191 14.12 -5.19 -4.44
CA ALA A 191 15.52 -4.79 -4.66
C ALA A 191 16.24 -5.65 -5.71
N GLY A 192 16.08 -6.97 -5.62
CA GLY A 192 16.87 -7.90 -6.44
C GLY A 192 18.37 -7.84 -6.12
N ASP A 193 19.20 -8.30 -7.04
CA ASP A 193 20.60 -8.62 -6.72
C ASP A 193 21.57 -7.44 -6.87
N ARG A 194 21.19 -6.40 -7.60
CA ARG A 194 22.05 -5.23 -7.90
C ARG A 194 21.26 -3.92 -7.89
N PRO A 195 20.75 -3.47 -6.73
CA PRO A 195 20.07 -2.19 -6.62
C PRO A 195 21.02 -1.01 -6.88
N TYR A 196 20.50 0.07 -7.47
CA TYR A 196 21.15 1.38 -7.44
C TYR A 196 20.71 2.14 -6.19
N TYR A 197 21.67 2.64 -5.40
CA TYR A 197 21.39 3.50 -4.25
C TYR A 197 21.54 4.96 -4.63
N ALA A 198 20.48 5.73 -4.42
CA ALA A 198 20.44 7.18 -4.54
C ALA A 198 20.06 7.80 -3.19
N VAL A 199 20.51 9.02 -2.94
CA VAL A 199 20.07 9.84 -1.81
C VAL A 199 19.23 10.97 -2.37
N ALA A 200 18.03 11.17 -1.82
CA ALA A 200 17.20 12.29 -2.21
C ALA A 200 17.86 13.60 -1.73
N VAL A 201 18.02 14.56 -2.65
CA VAL A 201 18.65 15.86 -2.36
C VAL A 201 17.66 16.85 -1.76
N SER A 202 16.37 16.69 -2.06
CA SER A 202 15.29 17.50 -1.51
C SER A 202 13.94 16.78 -1.68
N ARG A 203 12.85 17.44 -1.29
CA ARG A 203 11.48 16.98 -1.54
C ARG A 203 10.73 17.97 -2.41
N LEU A 204 9.95 17.46 -3.36
CA LEU A 204 9.03 18.24 -4.16
C LEU A 204 7.67 17.55 -4.14
N LYS A 205 6.61 18.28 -3.76
CA LYS A 205 5.24 17.73 -3.62
C LYS A 205 5.23 16.43 -2.80
N GLY A 206 5.91 16.43 -1.64
CA GLY A 206 5.97 15.24 -0.77
C GLY A 206 6.69 14.01 -1.35
N CYS A 207 7.37 14.15 -2.50
CA CYS A 207 8.10 13.09 -3.18
C CYS A 207 9.60 13.41 -3.25
N PRO A 208 10.47 12.40 -3.38
CA PRO A 208 11.91 12.63 -3.44
C PRO A 208 12.35 13.29 -4.75
N VAL A 209 13.33 14.18 -4.61
CA VAL A 209 14.09 14.74 -5.72
C VAL A 209 15.48 14.09 -5.70
N ILE A 210 15.94 13.56 -6.82
CA ILE A 210 17.27 12.96 -6.96
C ILE A 210 18.17 13.81 -7.88
N SER A 211 19.49 13.70 -7.69
CA SER A 211 20.45 14.47 -8.47
C SER A 211 20.43 14.11 -9.96
N ASP A 212 20.79 15.04 -10.84
CA ASP A 212 20.93 14.75 -12.29
C ASP A 212 21.90 13.58 -12.54
N ARG A 213 22.95 13.47 -11.72
CA ARG A 213 23.91 12.35 -11.75
C ARG A 213 23.22 11.00 -11.53
N ASP A 214 22.27 10.92 -10.59
CA ASP A 214 21.52 9.71 -10.30
C ASP A 214 20.52 9.40 -11.43
N VAL A 215 19.83 10.42 -11.94
CA VAL A 215 18.92 10.29 -13.09
C VAL A 215 19.65 9.72 -14.30
N ARG A 216 20.86 10.22 -14.60
CA ARG A 216 21.70 9.67 -15.67
C ARG A 216 21.94 8.19 -15.47
N LYS A 217 22.35 7.75 -14.28
CA LYS A 217 22.66 6.35 -14.01
C LYS A 217 21.45 5.42 -14.17
N ILE A 218 20.27 5.81 -13.67
CA ILE A 218 19.07 4.95 -13.77
C ILE A 218 18.52 4.87 -15.20
N PHE A 219 18.79 5.86 -16.05
CA PHE A 219 18.44 5.84 -17.48
C PHE A 219 19.56 5.37 -18.41
N SER A 220 20.72 4.99 -17.87
CA SER A 220 21.88 4.54 -18.65
C SER A 220 21.67 3.20 -19.38
N SER A 221 20.71 2.39 -18.95
CA SER A 221 20.44 1.06 -19.52
C SER A 221 18.95 0.82 -19.71
N SER A 222 18.59 0.29 -20.88
CA SER A 222 17.22 -0.16 -21.18
C SER A 222 16.73 -1.25 -20.22
N ARG A 223 17.65 -2.07 -19.68
CA ARG A 223 17.31 -3.08 -18.67
C ARG A 223 16.91 -2.43 -17.35
N THR A 224 17.63 -1.41 -16.90
CA THR A 224 17.27 -0.64 -15.69
C THR A 224 15.91 0.04 -15.87
N ILE A 225 15.69 0.69 -17.02
CA ILE A 225 14.39 1.31 -17.35
C ILE A 225 13.26 0.27 -17.32
N ALA A 226 13.50 -0.95 -17.83
CA ALA A 226 12.52 -2.03 -17.77
C ALA A 226 12.21 -2.46 -16.32
N GLN A 227 13.16 -2.39 -15.39
CA GLN A 227 12.91 -2.65 -13.96
C GLN A 227 12.11 -1.51 -13.31
N LEU A 228 12.42 -0.25 -13.64
CA LEU A 228 11.63 0.91 -13.19
C LEU A 228 10.18 0.78 -13.67
N LYS A 229 9.96 0.43 -14.94
CA LYS A 229 8.61 0.16 -15.48
C LYS A 229 7.86 -0.93 -14.71
N LYS A 230 8.58 -1.90 -14.14
CA LYS A 230 8.06 -2.99 -13.29
C LYS A 230 7.98 -2.63 -11.81
N THR A 231 8.00 -1.33 -11.48
CA THR A 231 7.88 -0.77 -10.13
C THR A 231 8.95 -1.25 -9.16
N ARG A 232 10.17 -1.48 -9.65
CA ARG A 232 11.30 -1.88 -8.79
C ARG A 232 11.97 -0.67 -8.15
N VAL A 233 11.22 -0.01 -7.27
CA VAL A 233 11.66 1.19 -6.55
C VAL A 233 11.33 1.04 -5.07
N VAL A 234 12.30 1.35 -4.22
CA VAL A 234 12.18 1.32 -2.76
C VAL A 234 12.50 2.69 -2.20
N PHE A 235 11.65 3.20 -1.30
CA PHE A 235 11.91 4.42 -0.53
C PHE A 235 12.24 4.04 0.91
N ILE A 236 13.37 4.52 1.42
CA ILE A 236 13.69 4.45 2.83
C ILE A 236 13.19 5.75 3.46
N ILE A 237 12.14 5.64 4.29
CA ILE A 237 11.49 6.79 4.92
C ILE A 237 11.75 6.84 6.42
N ASP A 238 11.53 8.00 7.01
CA ASP A 238 11.56 8.15 8.46
C ASP A 238 10.46 7.30 9.11
N LYS A 239 10.79 6.74 10.26
CA LYS A 239 9.77 6.13 11.12
C LYS A 239 8.99 7.26 11.78
N ALA A 240 7.66 7.23 11.68
CA ALA A 240 6.82 8.17 12.43
C ALA A 240 7.22 8.14 13.91
N ALA A 241 7.42 9.31 14.50
CA ALA A 241 7.63 9.42 15.95
C ALA A 241 6.41 8.80 16.65
N LYS A 242 6.66 7.88 17.58
CA LYS A 242 5.63 7.28 18.42
C LYS A 242 5.09 8.28 19.43
#